data_AF-A0A920ICN8-F1
#
_entry.id   AF-A0A920ICN8-F1
#
_cell.length_a   1.000
_cell.length_b   1.000
_cell.length_c   1.000
_cell.angle_alpha   90.00
_cell.angle_beta   90.00
_cell.angle_gamma   90.00
#
_symmetry.space_group_name_H-M   'P 1'
#
loop_
_entity.id
_entity.type
_entity.pdbx_description
1 polymer ?
#
loop_
_entity_poly.entity_id
_entity_poly.type
_entity_poly.pdbx_seq_one_letter_code
_entity_poly.pdbx_strand_id
1 'polypeptide(L)'
;MIFLDKSEKAVFKTAFELDQRRIVELAGDRTPYVCQAQSLNIFLKPDVHKKDLHMIHFSAWKRGVKSLYYLRSLSLQRAEVVSHNKKTT
;
A
#
# COMPACT_ATOMS: atom_id res chain seq x y z
N MET A 1 11.21 -4.89 13.91
CA MET A 1 10.15 -4.70 14.93
C MET A 1 10.01 -5.98 15.75
N ILE A 2 10.69 -6.06 16.89
CA ILE A 2 10.68 -7.25 17.79
C ILE A 2 9.71 -7.06 18.97
N PHE A 3 9.06 -5.91 19.08
CA PHE A 3 8.23 -5.53 20.24
C PHE A 3 6.74 -5.88 20.12
N LEU A 4 6.22 -6.17 18.93
CA LEU A 4 4.78 -6.36 18.70
C LEU A 4 4.37 -7.84 18.69
N ASP A 5 3.29 -8.17 19.40
CA ASP A 5 2.61 -9.46 19.33
C ASP A 5 1.89 -9.66 17.99
N LYS A 6 1.30 -10.85 17.77
CA LYS A 6 0.63 -11.17 16.50
C LYS A 6 -0.61 -10.31 16.24
N SER A 7 -1.37 -9.99 17.29
CA SER A 7 -2.57 -9.18 17.19
C SER A 7 -2.21 -7.73 16.88
N GLU A 8 -1.18 -7.20 17.54
CA GLU A 8 -0.66 -5.86 17.32
C GLU A 8 -0.11 -5.74 15.90
N LYS A 9 0.64 -6.73 15.41
CA LYS A 9 1.10 -6.75 14.00
C LYS A 9 -0.05 -6.77 13.00
N ALA A 10 -1.18 -7.39 13.32
CA ALA A 10 -2.34 -7.39 12.44
C ALA A 10 -3.01 -6.01 12.35
N VAL A 11 -2.97 -5.23 13.43
CA VAL A 11 -3.47 -3.85 13.49
C VAL A 11 -2.49 -2.88 12.82
N PHE A 12 -1.19 -3.01 13.08
CA PHE A 12 -0.14 -2.11 12.59
C PHE A 12 0.50 -2.58 11.28
N LYS A 13 -0.30 -3.10 10.35
CA LYS A 13 0.17 -3.44 9.01
C LYS A 13 0.69 -2.21 8.29
N THR A 14 1.84 -2.36 7.65
CA THR A 14 2.42 -1.34 6.78
C THR A 14 1.65 -1.20 5.47
N ALA A 15 1.84 -0.10 4.75
CA ALA A 15 1.15 0.16 3.49
C ALA A 15 1.38 -0.95 2.42
N PHE A 16 2.54 -1.61 2.44
CA PHE A 16 2.87 -2.72 1.52
C PHE A 16 2.29 -4.08 1.94
N GLU A 17 1.83 -4.20 3.19
CA GLU A 17 1.18 -5.40 3.71
C GLU A 17 -0.36 -5.35 3.57
N LEU A 18 -0.91 -4.17 3.29
CA LEU A 18 -2.33 -3.96 3.05
C LEU A 18 -2.73 -4.32 1.61
N ASP A 19 -3.92 -4.90 1.47
CA ASP A 19 -4.54 -5.13 0.16
C ASP A 19 -5.01 -3.80 -0.44
N GLN A 20 -4.36 -3.38 -1.53
CA GLN A 20 -4.65 -2.12 -2.20
C GLN A 20 -6.06 -2.09 -2.82
N ARG A 21 -6.67 -3.24 -3.11
CA ARG A 21 -8.07 -3.30 -3.59
C ARG A 21 -9.01 -2.78 -2.53
N ARG A 22 -8.78 -3.14 -1.25
CA ARG A 22 -9.58 -2.65 -0.13
C ARG A 22 -9.42 -1.15 0.08
N ILE A 23 -8.20 -0.64 -0.15
CA ILE A 23 -7.93 0.81 -0.10
C ILE A 23 -8.72 1.56 -1.18
N VAL A 24 -8.77 1.02 -2.40
CA VAL A 24 -9.59 1.56 -3.49
C VAL A 24 -11.09 1.49 -3.18
N GLU A 25 -11.54 0.43 -2.54
CA GLU A 25 -12.93 0.34 -2.09
C GLU A 25 -13.29 1.44 -1.09
N LEU A 26 -12.50 1.58 -0.02
CA LEU A 26 -12.71 2.64 0.96
C LEU A 26 -12.59 4.03 0.35
N ALA A 27 -11.77 4.19 -0.69
CA ALA A 27 -11.66 5.45 -1.43
C ALA A 27 -12.90 5.75 -2.26
N GLY A 28 -13.46 4.77 -2.96
CA GLY A 28 -14.72 4.97 -3.69
C GLY A 28 -15.90 5.24 -2.74
N ASP A 29 -15.95 4.57 -1.58
CA ASP A 29 -17.05 4.73 -0.61
C ASP A 29 -17.15 6.17 -0.09
N ARG A 30 -15.99 6.82 0.14
CA ARG A 30 -15.96 8.22 0.58
C ARG A 30 -16.13 9.24 -0.56
N THR A 31 -15.96 8.82 -1.81
CA THR A 31 -15.91 9.75 -2.96
C THR A 31 -17.18 10.60 -3.14
N PRO A 32 -18.41 10.09 -2.92
CA PRO A 32 -19.63 10.91 -2.98
C PRO A 32 -19.64 12.09 -1.99
N TYR A 33 -18.89 11.99 -0.90
CA TYR A 33 -18.80 13.02 0.14
C TYR A 33 -17.62 13.99 -0.06
N VAL A 34 -16.82 13.81 -1.12
CA VAL A 34 -15.67 14.68 -1.45
C VAL A 34 -16.00 15.49 -2.70
N CYS A 35 -16.12 16.82 -2.55
CA CYS A 35 -16.49 17.71 -3.66
C CYS A 35 -15.45 17.71 -4.81
N GLN A 36 -14.16 17.82 -4.47
CA GLN A 36 -13.06 17.73 -5.42
C GLN A 36 -12.54 16.30 -5.51
N ALA A 37 -11.25 16.05 -5.26
CA ALA A 37 -10.64 14.73 -5.29
C ALA A 37 -9.82 14.48 -4.02
N GLN A 38 -9.18 13.32 -3.95
CA GLN A 38 -8.42 12.86 -2.80
C GLN A 38 -7.12 12.22 -3.27
N SER A 39 -6.02 12.52 -2.59
CA SER A 39 -4.71 11.98 -2.95
C SER A 39 -4.60 10.51 -2.51
N LEU A 40 -4.86 9.59 -3.44
CA LEU A 40 -4.78 8.15 -3.18
C LEU A 40 -3.46 7.56 -3.70
N ASN A 41 -2.57 7.20 -2.79
CA ASN A 41 -1.34 6.46 -3.12
C ASN A 41 -1.60 4.96 -3.13
N ILE A 42 -1.04 4.26 -4.12
CA ILE A 42 -1.09 2.80 -4.26
C ILE A 42 0.30 2.24 -4.00
N PHE A 43 0.41 1.26 -3.11
CA PHE A 43 1.66 0.64 -2.72
C PHE A 43 1.68 -0.81 -3.19
N LEU A 44 2.61 -1.16 -4.09
CA LEU A 44 2.76 -2.52 -4.60
C LEU A 44 4.16 -3.05 -4.36
N LYS A 45 4.24 -4.37 -4.18
CA LYS A 45 5.51 -5.09 -4.16
C LYS A 45 6.08 -5.16 -5.58
N PRO A 46 7.41 -5.25 -5.74
CA PRO A 46 8.08 -5.26 -7.05
C PRO A 46 7.73 -6.48 -7.90
N ASP A 47 7.28 -7.56 -7.30
CA ASP A 47 6.89 -8.83 -7.92
C ASP A 47 5.40 -8.88 -8.35
N VAL A 48 4.67 -7.78 -8.23
CA VAL A 48 3.24 -7.75 -8.58
C VAL A 48 3.00 -8.05 -10.06
N HIS A 49 2.01 -8.89 -10.35
CA HIS A 49 1.66 -9.21 -11.73
C HIS A 49 0.98 -8.01 -12.40
N LYS A 50 1.29 -7.77 -13.69
CA LYS A 50 0.73 -6.64 -14.46
C LYS A 50 -0.80 -6.63 -14.50
N LYS A 51 -1.42 -7.82 -14.50
CA LYS A 51 -2.88 -7.97 -14.43
C LYS A 51 -3.45 -7.40 -13.13
N ASP A 52 -2.79 -7.61 -12.00
CA ASP A 52 -3.28 -7.13 -10.71
C ASP A 52 -3.18 -5.61 -10.60
N LEU A 53 -2.07 -5.05 -11.10
CA LEU A 53 -1.93 -3.59 -11.26
C LEU A 53 -3.07 -3.01 -12.09
N HIS A 54 -3.37 -3.61 -13.24
CA HIS A 54 -4.47 -3.18 -14.10
C HIS A 54 -5.82 -3.28 -13.39
N MET A 55 -6.10 -4.40 -12.70
CA MET A 55 -7.35 -4.62 -11.97
C MET A 55 -7.57 -3.59 -10.86
N ILE A 56 -6.50 -3.16 -10.16
CA ILE A 56 -6.59 -2.10 -9.15
C ILE A 56 -7.01 -0.78 -9.78
N HIS A 57 -6.38 -0.39 -10.90
CA HIS A 57 -6.71 0.85 -11.62
C HIS A 57 -8.13 0.81 -12.21
N PHE A 58 -8.49 -0.33 -12.80
CA PHE A 58 -9.82 -0.54 -13.36
C PHE A 58 -10.91 -0.47 -12.28
N SER A 59 -10.67 -1.06 -11.11
CA SER A 59 -11.59 -0.98 -9.96
C SER A 59 -11.74 0.46 -9.46
N ALA A 60 -10.65 1.22 -9.38
CA ALA A 60 -10.70 2.62 -8.96
C ALA A 60 -11.56 3.47 -9.91
N TRP A 61 -11.37 3.31 -11.21
CA TRP A 61 -12.21 3.94 -12.23
C TRP A 61 -13.68 3.50 -12.10
N LYS A 62 -13.95 2.20 -12.01
CA LYS A 62 -15.30 1.65 -11.93
C LYS A 62 -16.07 2.14 -10.69
N ARG A 63 -15.37 2.37 -9.57
CA ARG A 63 -15.96 2.88 -8.32
C ARG A 63 -16.04 4.41 -8.25
N GLY A 64 -15.69 5.10 -9.33
CA GLY A 64 -15.78 6.56 -9.42
C GLY A 64 -14.71 7.31 -8.64
N VAL A 65 -13.60 6.67 -8.26
CA VAL A 65 -12.47 7.36 -7.62
C VAL A 65 -11.90 8.40 -8.59
N LYS A 66 -11.94 9.67 -8.19
CA LYS A 66 -11.66 10.80 -9.09
C LYS A 66 -10.18 10.93 -9.50
N SER A 67 -9.25 10.50 -8.64
CA SER A 67 -7.83 10.50 -8.95
C SER A 67 -7.05 9.45 -8.16
N LEU A 68 -5.93 9.01 -8.74
CA LEU A 68 -4.84 8.29 -8.08
C LEU A 68 -3.60 9.19 -8.12
N TYR A 69 -2.78 9.16 -7.07
CA TYR A 69 -1.64 10.07 -6.93
C TYR A 69 -0.32 9.40 -7.32
N TYR A 70 0.29 8.60 -6.44
CA TYR A 70 1.49 7.84 -6.78
C TYR A 70 1.26 6.33 -6.74
N LEU A 71 1.87 5.66 -7.71
CA LEU A 71 2.21 4.24 -7.59
C LEU A 71 3.60 4.13 -6.95
N ARG A 72 3.66 3.58 -5.75
CA ARG A 72 4.90 3.35 -5.00
C ARG A 72 5.26 1.87 -5.07
N SER A 73 6.39 1.56 -5.69
CA SER A 73 7.02 0.25 -5.64
C SER A 73 8.21 0.27 -4.67
N LEU A 74 8.43 -0.84 -3.96
CA LEU A 74 9.70 -1.05 -3.27
C LEU A 74 10.76 -1.35 -4.34
N SER A 75 11.92 -0.68 -4.29
CA SER A 75 13.09 -1.19 -5.00
C SER A 75 13.63 -2.39 -4.22
N LEU A 76 14.01 -3.45 -4.94
CA LEU A 76 14.58 -4.66 -4.32
C LEU A 76 15.82 -4.32 -3.47
N GLN A 77 16.57 -3.27 -3.82
CA GLN A 77 17.79 -2.84 -3.13
C GLN A 77 17.57 -2.15 -1.77
N ARG A 78 16.39 -1.57 -1.50
CA ARG A 78 16.18 -0.77 -0.27
C ARG A 78 15.75 -1.57 0.95
N ALA A 79 15.37 -2.84 0.78
CA ALA A 79 14.94 -3.69 1.90
C ALA A 79 16.12 -4.15 2.79
N GLU A 80 17.36 -4.04 2.31
CA GLU A 80 18.58 -4.38 3.05
C GLU A 80 19.22 -3.14 3.69
N VAL A 81 18.54 -2.50 4.65
CA VAL A 81 19.28 -1.65 5.61
C VAL A 81 19.92 -2.60 6.62
N VAL A 82 21.11 -3.10 6.28
CA VAL A 82 21.92 -3.97 7.12
C VAL A 82 22.29 -3.21 8.39
N SER A 83 21.62 -3.52 9.50
CA SER A 83 22.07 -3.13 10.84
C SER A 83 23.32 -3.93 11.16
N HIS A 84 24.49 -3.37 10.84
CA HIS A 84 25.78 -3.87 11.32
C HIS A 84 25.92 -3.55 12.81
N ASN A 85 25.21 -4.28 13.67
CA ASN A 85 25.60 -4.38 15.07
C ASN A 85 26.76 -5.37 15.16
N LYS A 86 27.99 -4.86 15.10
CA LYS A 86 29.18 -5.61 15.53
C LYS A 86 28.93 -6.05 16.97
N LYS A 87 28.70 -7.35 17.17
CA LYS A 87 28.76 -7.94 18.51
C LYS A 87 30.20 -7.85 18.99
N THR A 88 30.40 -7.05 20.03
CA THR A 88 31.60 -7.05 20.87
C THR A 88 31.68 -8.40 21.57
N THR A 89 32.55 -9.30 21.11
CA THR A 89 33.30 -10.23 21.96
C THR A 89 34.52 -10.69 21.18
#